data_AF-A0A5N8VUN9-F1
#
_entry.id   AF-A0A5N8VUN9-F1
#
_cell.length_a   1.000
_cell.length_b   1.000
_cell.length_c   1.000
_cell.angle_alpha   90.00
_cell.angle_beta   90.00
_cell.angle_gamma   90.00
#
_symmetry.space_group_name_H-M   'P 1'
#
loop_
_entity.id
_entity.type
_entity.pdbx_description
1 polymer ?
#
loop_
_entity_poly.entity_id
_entity_poly.type
_entity_poly.pdbx_seq_one_letter_code
_entity_poly.pdbx_strand_id
1 'polypeptide(L)'
;MPPGQSKVELYAALRRDAREGMSNRALERKYRVGWRTVQKALSSAWPQPREPYAPRRSKLDPFKPVIDQMLLADLDAPRKQRHTVVRIYRRLINEHAMDDVSYQVVRAYVAKRKPEIRVEAGRGPAQVFIEQSHLAGAEAEVDFGEVAVRLRGELVKCHLFCLRLSFSGKAVHRVFLRTTDLGPIGGAKGTCSRMTG
;
A
#
# COMPACT_ATOMS: atom_id res chain seq x y z
N MET A 1 10.26 -40.03 -0.54
CA MET A 1 11.22 -39.43 0.42
C MET A 1 10.91 -39.99 1.80
N PRO A 2 11.90 -40.47 2.55
CA PRO A 2 11.72 -40.67 4.00
C PRO A 2 11.30 -39.33 4.63
N PRO A 3 10.33 -39.32 5.56
CA PRO A 3 9.83 -38.08 6.16
C PRO A 3 10.94 -37.36 6.93
N GLY A 4 11.12 -36.06 6.67
CA GLY A 4 11.99 -35.18 7.47
C GLY A 4 13.37 -34.81 6.87
N GLN A 5 13.80 -35.38 5.75
CA GLN A 5 15.09 -35.03 5.13
C GLN A 5 14.97 -33.92 4.09
N SER A 6 15.88 -32.94 4.16
CA SER A 6 15.94 -31.87 3.15
C SER A 6 16.45 -32.41 1.81
N LYS A 7 16.10 -31.74 0.70
CA LYS A 7 16.56 -32.13 -0.65
C LYS A 7 18.10 -32.10 -0.76
N VAL A 8 18.75 -31.25 0.03
CA VAL A 8 20.21 -31.12 0.10
C VAL A 8 20.83 -32.34 0.80
N GLU A 9 20.26 -32.76 1.93
CA GLU A 9 20.70 -33.98 2.64
C GLU A 9 20.57 -35.23 1.77
N LEU A 10 19.46 -35.35 1.03
CA LEU A 10 19.27 -36.45 0.08
C LEU A 10 20.37 -36.48 -1.00
N TYR A 11 20.75 -35.32 -1.55
CA TYR A 11 21.80 -35.23 -2.56
C TYR A 11 23.19 -35.55 -1.98
N ALA A 12 23.45 -35.15 -0.72
CA ALA A 12 24.68 -35.51 -0.03
C ALA A 12 24.76 -37.03 0.24
N ALA A 13 23.66 -37.64 0.66
CA ALA A 13 23.57 -39.07 0.94
C ALA A 13 23.76 -39.92 -0.34
N LEU A 14 23.09 -39.54 -1.44
CA LEU A 14 23.26 -40.19 -2.75
C LEU A 14 24.72 -40.17 -3.23
N ARG A 15 25.43 -39.05 -3.06
CA ARG A 15 26.85 -38.94 -3.45
C ARG A 15 27.78 -39.74 -2.55
N ARG A 16 27.46 -39.82 -1.25
CA ARG A 16 28.24 -40.62 -0.29
C ARG A 16 28.18 -42.10 -0.67
N ASP A 17 26.97 -42.64 -0.79
CA ASP A 17 26.75 -44.04 -1.11
C ASP A 17 27.27 -44.42 -2.51
N ALA A 18 27.21 -43.50 -3.47
CA ALA A 18 27.81 -43.71 -4.79
C ALA A 18 29.35 -43.82 -4.73
N ARG A 19 30.01 -43.02 -3.87
CA ARG A 19 31.47 -43.13 -3.64
C ARG A 19 31.85 -44.42 -2.93
N GLU A 20 30.95 -44.96 -2.11
CA GLU A 20 31.09 -46.29 -1.48
C GLU A 20 30.85 -47.45 -2.46
N GLY A 21 30.59 -47.16 -3.74
CA GLY A 21 30.49 -48.16 -4.80
C GLY A 21 29.08 -48.69 -5.08
N MET A 22 28.03 -48.09 -4.51
CA MET A 22 26.66 -48.49 -4.84
C MET A 22 26.28 -48.14 -6.28
N SER A 23 25.65 -49.10 -6.95
CA SER A 23 25.09 -48.87 -8.30
C SER A 23 23.90 -47.91 -8.25
N ASN A 24 23.67 -47.20 -9.36
CA ASN A 24 22.53 -46.28 -9.51
C ASN A 24 21.18 -46.96 -9.18
N ARG A 25 20.98 -48.21 -9.60
CA ARG A 25 19.77 -48.98 -9.28
C ARG A 25 19.63 -49.31 -7.79
N ALA A 26 20.75 -49.49 -7.07
CA ALA A 26 20.71 -49.69 -5.63
C ALA A 26 20.33 -48.39 -4.90
N LEU A 27 20.85 -47.24 -5.35
CA LEU A 27 20.52 -45.92 -4.84
C LEU A 27 19.03 -45.58 -5.03
N GLU A 28 18.48 -45.85 -6.22
CA GLU A 28 17.05 -45.63 -6.52
C GLU A 28 16.15 -46.39 -5.54
N ARG A 29 16.46 -47.66 -5.26
CA ARG A 29 15.71 -48.50 -4.32
C ARG A 29 15.88 -48.06 -2.87
N LYS A 30 17.12 -47.78 -2.44
CA LYS A 30 17.45 -47.38 -1.07
C LYS A 30 16.78 -46.05 -0.68
N TYR A 31 16.90 -45.05 -1.55
CA TYR A 31 16.38 -43.70 -1.27
C TYR A 31 14.96 -43.47 -1.79
N ARG A 32 14.37 -44.45 -2.50
CA ARG A 32 13.04 -44.36 -3.15
C ARG A 32 12.93 -43.13 -4.04
N VAL A 33 13.93 -42.95 -4.91
CA VAL A 33 14.02 -41.84 -5.87
C VAL A 33 14.16 -42.38 -7.29
N GLY A 34 13.71 -41.62 -8.28
CA GLY A 34 13.86 -42.01 -9.69
C GLY A 34 15.28 -41.78 -10.21
N TRP A 35 15.66 -42.51 -11.26
CA TRP A 35 16.94 -42.40 -11.98
C TRP A 35 17.39 -40.95 -12.25
N ARG A 36 16.48 -40.07 -12.70
CA ARG A 36 16.79 -38.65 -12.97
C ARG A 36 17.28 -37.90 -11.73
N THR A 37 16.76 -38.23 -10.56
CA THR A 37 17.18 -37.60 -9.30
C THR A 37 18.56 -38.09 -8.88
N VAL A 38 18.84 -39.39 -9.05
CA VAL A 38 20.17 -39.96 -8.81
C VAL A 38 21.20 -39.30 -9.74
N GLN A 39 20.93 -39.26 -11.04
CA GLN A 39 21.83 -38.61 -12.01
C GLN A 39 22.08 -37.14 -11.66
N LYS A 40 21.03 -36.37 -11.32
CA LYS A 40 21.17 -34.96 -10.90
C LYS A 40 21.98 -34.79 -9.63
N ALA A 41 21.87 -35.72 -8.68
CA ALA A 41 22.63 -35.68 -7.43
C ALA A 41 24.11 -36.05 -7.65
N LEU A 42 24.41 -36.94 -8.60
CA LEU A 42 25.78 -37.28 -8.98
C LEU A 42 26.44 -36.17 -9.80
N SER A 43 25.67 -35.48 -10.65
CA SER A 43 26.19 -34.40 -11.50
C SER A 43 26.33 -33.06 -10.79
N SER A 44 25.60 -32.81 -9.70
CA SER A 44 25.65 -31.54 -8.96
C SER A 44 25.53 -31.74 -7.47
N ALA A 45 26.36 -31.01 -6.72
CA ALA A 45 26.34 -31.01 -5.25
C ALA A 45 25.05 -30.42 -4.68
N TRP A 46 24.46 -29.47 -5.40
CA TRP A 46 23.31 -28.69 -4.96
C TRP A 46 22.10 -29.01 -5.83
N PRO A 47 20.94 -29.32 -5.21
CA PRO A 47 19.72 -29.50 -5.96
C PRO A 47 19.35 -28.17 -6.61
N GLN A 48 19.22 -28.17 -7.94
CA GLN A 48 18.70 -27.01 -8.64
C GLN A 48 17.32 -26.63 -8.06
N PRO A 49 17.12 -25.34 -7.74
CA PRO A 49 15.81 -24.81 -7.43
C PRO A 49 14.84 -25.18 -8.55
N ARG A 50 13.59 -25.46 -8.19
CA ARG A 50 12.57 -25.65 -9.20
C ARG A 50 12.38 -24.29 -9.88
N GLU A 51 12.49 -24.25 -11.19
CA GLU A 51 12.09 -23.05 -11.93
C GLU A 51 10.62 -22.74 -11.58
N PRO A 52 10.31 -21.50 -11.18
CA PRO A 52 8.95 -21.12 -10.94
C PRO A 52 8.17 -21.32 -12.23
N TYR A 53 6.95 -21.82 -12.10
CA TYR A 53 6.07 -21.87 -13.25
C TYR A 53 5.87 -20.46 -13.80
N ALA A 54 5.85 -20.35 -15.14
CA ALA A 54 5.45 -19.11 -15.77
C ALA A 54 4.08 -18.69 -15.21
N PRO A 55 3.91 -17.41 -14.81
CA PRO A 55 2.63 -16.94 -14.31
C PRO A 55 1.56 -17.17 -15.38
N ARG A 56 0.45 -17.80 -15.00
CA ARG A 56 -0.68 -17.98 -15.90
C ARG A 56 -1.27 -16.61 -16.22
N ARG A 57 -1.51 -16.36 -17.51
CA ARG A 57 -2.21 -15.13 -17.94
C ARG A 57 -3.60 -15.09 -17.29
N SER A 58 -3.91 -13.99 -16.64
CA SER A 58 -5.23 -13.72 -16.10
C SER A 58 -6.13 -13.15 -17.19
N LYS A 59 -7.43 -13.45 -17.13
CA LYS A 59 -8.44 -12.81 -17.99
C LYS A 59 -8.49 -11.29 -17.83
N LEU A 60 -8.00 -10.77 -16.70
CA LEU A 60 -7.86 -9.33 -16.46
C LEU A 60 -6.68 -8.70 -17.23
N ASP A 61 -5.66 -9.47 -17.62
CA ASP A 61 -4.41 -8.93 -18.17
C ASP A 61 -4.61 -7.97 -19.36
N PRO A 62 -5.50 -8.24 -20.33
CA PRO A 62 -5.76 -7.31 -21.44
C PRO A 62 -6.33 -5.96 -20.98
N PHE A 63 -7.02 -5.91 -19.85
CA PHE A 63 -7.71 -4.72 -19.33
C PHE A 63 -6.86 -3.92 -18.33
N LYS A 64 -5.73 -4.48 -17.87
CA LYS A 64 -4.82 -3.79 -16.93
C LYS A 64 -4.34 -2.41 -17.45
N PRO A 65 -3.90 -2.26 -18.71
CA PRO A 65 -3.44 -0.96 -19.21
C PRO A 65 -4.55 0.11 -19.16
N VAL A 66 -5.79 -0.29 -19.46
CA VAL A 66 -6.96 0.59 -19.40
C VAL A 66 -7.24 1.04 -17.96
N ILE A 67 -7.22 0.09 -17.01
CA ILE A 67 -7.39 0.40 -15.58
C ILE A 67 -6.30 1.36 -15.11
N ASP A 68 -5.06 1.13 -15.50
CA ASP A 68 -3.92 1.97 -15.12
C ASP A 68 -4.07 3.40 -15.65
N GLN A 69 -4.52 3.57 -16.90
CA GLN A 69 -4.81 4.89 -17.46
C GLN A 69 -5.93 5.61 -16.70
N MET A 70 -7.01 4.91 -16.34
CA MET A 70 -8.08 5.48 -15.52
C MET A 70 -7.57 5.91 -14.14
N LEU A 71 -6.72 5.11 -13.50
CA LEU A 71 -6.14 5.41 -12.19
C LEU A 71 -5.12 6.56 -12.24
N LEU A 72 -4.36 6.68 -13.33
CA LEU A 72 -3.47 7.82 -13.56
C LEU A 72 -4.26 9.11 -13.73
N ALA A 73 -5.32 9.12 -14.55
CA ALA A 73 -6.19 10.28 -14.72
C ALA A 73 -6.88 10.69 -13.40
N ASP A 74 -7.23 9.70 -12.55
CA ASP A 74 -7.81 9.94 -11.23
C ASP A 74 -6.86 10.69 -10.26
N LEU A 75 -5.55 10.69 -10.49
CA LEU A 75 -4.60 11.40 -9.64
C LEU A 75 -4.84 12.92 -9.69
N ASP A 76 -5.09 13.44 -10.89
CA ASP A 76 -5.30 14.87 -11.15
C ASP A 76 -6.77 15.30 -11.03
N ALA A 77 -7.69 14.33 -11.07
CA ALA A 77 -9.11 14.62 -10.92
C ALA A 77 -9.47 15.09 -9.48
N PRO A 78 -10.36 16.10 -9.35
CA PRO A 78 -10.97 16.48 -8.08
C PRO A 78 -11.61 15.28 -7.38
N ARG A 79 -11.61 15.26 -6.03
CA ARG A 79 -12.05 14.09 -5.23
C ARG A 79 -13.41 13.52 -5.64
N LYS A 80 -14.38 14.37 -6.01
CA LYS A 80 -15.73 13.96 -6.43
C LYS A 80 -15.79 13.35 -7.85
N GLN A 81 -14.79 13.60 -8.69
CA GLN A 81 -14.73 13.12 -10.07
C GLN A 81 -13.90 11.84 -10.25
N ARG A 82 -13.12 11.45 -9.22
CA ARG A 82 -12.34 10.21 -9.22
C ARG A 82 -13.22 8.98 -9.39
N HIS A 83 -12.76 8.03 -10.18
CA HIS A 83 -13.50 6.81 -10.41
C HIS A 83 -13.55 5.94 -9.14
N THR A 84 -14.74 5.44 -8.83
CA THR A 84 -14.90 4.34 -7.88
C THR A 84 -14.62 3.02 -8.60
N VAL A 85 -14.28 1.96 -7.86
CA VAL A 85 -14.07 0.63 -8.45
C VAL A 85 -15.30 0.16 -9.23
N VAL A 86 -16.50 0.46 -8.72
CA VAL A 86 -17.76 0.18 -9.42
C VAL A 86 -17.85 0.92 -10.76
N ARG A 87 -17.41 2.18 -10.81
CA ARG A 87 -17.41 2.96 -12.06
C ARG A 87 -16.38 2.43 -13.04
N ILE A 88 -15.17 2.10 -12.59
CA ILE A 88 -14.14 1.44 -13.41
C ILE A 88 -14.70 0.14 -14.00
N TYR A 89 -15.28 -0.72 -13.16
CA TYR A 89 -15.87 -1.99 -13.58
C TYR A 89 -16.93 -1.82 -14.67
N ARG A 90 -17.88 -0.88 -14.49
CA ARG A 90 -18.91 -0.59 -15.50
C ARG A 90 -18.32 -0.05 -16.80
N ARG A 91 -17.30 0.81 -16.75
CA ARG A 91 -16.62 1.30 -17.95
C ARG A 91 -15.90 0.18 -18.68
N LEU A 92 -15.25 -0.75 -17.97
CA LEU A 92 -14.63 -1.93 -18.59
C LEU A 92 -15.64 -2.80 -19.34
N ILE A 93 -16.84 -3.00 -18.78
CA ILE A 93 -17.91 -3.74 -19.47
C ILE A 93 -18.41 -2.96 -20.69
N ASN A 94 -18.78 -1.69 -20.51
CA ASN A 94 -19.51 -0.92 -21.52
C ASN A 94 -18.61 -0.41 -22.65
N GLU A 95 -17.39 0.04 -22.34
CA GLU A 95 -16.47 0.69 -23.29
C GLU A 95 -15.44 -0.30 -23.85
N HIS A 96 -15.11 -1.35 -23.08
CA HIS A 96 -14.04 -2.30 -23.43
C HIS A 96 -14.54 -3.75 -23.59
N ALA A 97 -15.85 -3.98 -23.57
CA ALA A 97 -16.48 -5.29 -23.77
C ALA A 97 -15.94 -6.40 -22.85
N MET A 98 -15.59 -6.06 -21.61
CA MET A 98 -15.15 -7.04 -20.61
C MET A 98 -16.34 -7.87 -20.12
N ASP A 99 -16.37 -9.16 -20.45
CA ASP A 99 -17.47 -10.09 -20.15
C ASP A 99 -17.10 -11.16 -19.11
N ASP A 100 -15.87 -11.67 -19.15
CA ASP A 100 -15.44 -12.87 -18.41
C ASP A 100 -14.53 -12.55 -17.21
N VAL A 101 -14.74 -11.39 -16.57
CA VAL A 101 -13.99 -10.96 -15.39
C VAL A 101 -14.94 -10.45 -14.30
N SER A 102 -14.83 -11.04 -13.11
CA SER A 102 -15.67 -10.65 -11.97
C SER A 102 -15.22 -9.34 -11.34
N TYR A 103 -16.18 -8.63 -10.73
CA TYR A 103 -15.91 -7.40 -9.97
C TYR A 103 -14.81 -7.57 -8.91
N GLN A 104 -14.75 -8.72 -8.22
CA GLN A 104 -13.76 -8.96 -7.16
C GLN A 104 -12.33 -8.99 -7.71
N VAL A 105 -12.13 -9.52 -8.93
CA VAL A 105 -10.82 -9.56 -9.59
C VAL A 105 -10.36 -8.13 -9.93
N VAL A 106 -11.25 -7.31 -10.48
CA VAL A 106 -10.97 -5.89 -10.76
C VAL A 106 -10.71 -5.13 -9.46
N ARG A 107 -11.53 -5.33 -8.42
CA ARG A 107 -11.36 -4.69 -7.11
C ARG A 107 -10.01 -5.02 -6.48
N ALA A 108 -9.61 -6.29 -6.48
CA ALA A 108 -8.34 -6.73 -5.93
C ALA A 108 -7.17 -6.09 -6.69
N TYR A 109 -7.25 -6.04 -8.01
CA TYR A 109 -6.22 -5.38 -8.83
C TYR A 109 -6.13 -3.88 -8.55
N VAL A 110 -7.25 -3.16 -8.56
CA VAL A 110 -7.28 -1.71 -8.29
C VAL A 110 -6.76 -1.39 -6.88
N ALA A 111 -7.13 -2.20 -5.87
CA ALA A 111 -6.66 -1.99 -4.50
C ALA A 111 -5.13 -2.08 -4.37
N LYS A 112 -4.51 -3.02 -5.10
CA LYS A 112 -3.05 -3.16 -5.18
C LYS A 112 -2.40 -2.05 -6.02
N ARG A 113 -2.96 -1.77 -7.20
CA ARG A 113 -2.32 -0.92 -8.21
C ARG A 113 -2.42 0.58 -7.90
N LYS A 114 -3.48 1.01 -7.23
CA LYS A 114 -3.71 2.41 -6.87
C LYS A 114 -2.60 3.03 -6.00
N PRO A 115 -2.09 2.40 -4.92
CA PRO A 115 -0.95 2.94 -4.19
C PRO A 115 0.35 2.92 -5.01
N GLU A 116 0.59 1.87 -5.82
CA GLU A 116 1.77 1.78 -6.69
C GLU A 116 1.83 2.95 -7.67
N ILE A 117 0.74 3.21 -8.40
CA ILE A 117 0.62 4.35 -9.33
C ILE A 117 0.84 5.69 -8.62
N ARG A 118 0.36 5.84 -7.38
CA ARG A 118 0.62 7.05 -6.60
C ARG A 118 2.11 7.23 -6.30
N VAL A 119 2.81 6.16 -5.92
CA VAL A 119 4.25 6.18 -5.66
C VAL A 119 5.03 6.49 -6.94
N GLU A 120 4.70 5.80 -8.04
CA GLU A 120 5.29 6.02 -9.37
C GLU A 120 5.13 7.48 -9.84
N ALA A 121 3.97 8.10 -9.54
CA ALA A 121 3.70 9.50 -9.85
C ALA A 121 4.24 10.51 -8.82
N GLY A 122 5.06 10.07 -7.86
CA GLY A 122 5.63 10.95 -6.81
C GLY A 122 4.61 11.52 -5.81
N ARG A 123 3.39 10.97 -5.77
CA ARG A 123 2.29 11.31 -4.84
C ARG A 123 2.04 10.24 -3.77
N GLY A 124 2.96 9.29 -3.69
CA GLY A 124 3.03 8.29 -2.63
C GLY A 124 3.42 8.95 -1.31
N PRO A 125 3.14 8.32 -0.17
CA PRO A 125 3.49 8.92 1.10
C PRO A 125 5.01 9.11 1.16
N ALA A 126 5.44 10.33 1.48
CA ALA A 126 6.61 10.47 2.35
C ALA A 126 6.18 9.81 3.68
N GLN A 127 6.37 8.49 3.82
CA GLN A 127 6.35 7.87 5.14
C GLN A 127 7.63 8.31 5.86
N VAL A 128 7.72 9.61 6.14
CA VAL A 128 8.61 10.12 7.16
C VAL A 128 7.66 10.57 8.24
N PHE A 129 7.27 9.63 9.11
CA PHE A 129 6.85 10.01 10.45
C PHE A 129 8.10 10.59 11.12
N ILE A 130 8.28 11.90 10.98
CA ILE A 130 9.23 12.64 11.80
C ILE A 130 8.55 12.74 13.16
N GLU A 131 9.12 12.11 14.18
CA GLU A 131 8.74 12.40 15.56
C GLU A 131 8.97 13.89 15.79
N GLN A 132 7.87 14.64 15.85
CA GLN A 132 7.94 16.05 16.21
C GLN A 132 8.14 16.13 17.72
N SER A 133 9.39 16.25 18.15
CA SER A 133 9.72 16.55 19.54
C SER A 133 9.40 18.02 19.84
N HIS A 134 8.23 18.27 20.39
CA HIS A 134 7.84 19.59 20.88
C HIS A 134 8.27 19.75 22.33
N LEU A 135 8.94 20.84 22.70
CA LEU A 135 9.16 21.16 24.11
C LEU A 135 7.88 21.76 24.71
N ALA A 136 7.68 21.57 26.02
CA ALA A 136 6.54 22.14 26.71
C ALA A 136 6.53 23.68 26.56
N GLY A 137 5.45 24.23 26.00
CA GLY A 137 5.27 25.68 25.82
C GLY A 137 6.03 26.31 24.66
N ALA A 138 6.84 25.57 23.90
CA ALA A 138 7.66 26.12 22.82
C ALA A 138 6.88 26.31 21.50
N GLU A 139 5.94 25.40 21.21
CA GLU A 139 5.14 25.45 19.99
C GLU A 139 3.65 25.25 20.29
N ALA A 140 2.82 26.08 19.64
CA ALA A 140 1.38 25.92 19.57
C ALA A 140 0.90 26.13 18.14
N GLU A 141 -0.06 25.33 17.71
CA GLU A 141 -0.77 25.49 16.44
C GLU A 141 -1.97 26.40 16.66
N VAL A 142 -2.12 27.41 15.79
CA VAL A 142 -3.25 28.33 15.81
C VAL A 142 -3.98 28.25 14.47
N ASP A 143 -5.25 27.91 14.53
CA ASP A 143 -6.15 27.84 13.39
C ASP A 143 -7.34 28.79 13.57
N PHE A 144 -7.80 29.34 12.44
CA PHE A 144 -9.02 30.13 12.35
C PHE A 144 -9.97 29.45 11.36
N GLY A 145 -11.24 29.32 11.74
CA GLY A 145 -12.26 28.69 10.89
C GLY A 145 -13.62 29.36 11.02
N GLU A 146 -14.49 29.12 10.06
CA GLU A 146 -15.90 29.50 10.17
C GLU A 146 -16.70 28.32 10.71
N VAL A 147 -17.61 28.59 11.65
CA VAL A 147 -18.54 27.61 12.20
C VAL A 147 -19.95 28.18 12.15
N ALA A 148 -20.93 27.36 11.77
CA ALA A 148 -22.33 27.73 11.84
C ALA A 148 -22.90 27.25 13.19
N VAL A 149 -23.33 28.19 14.03
CA VAL A 149 -23.92 27.92 15.35
C VAL A 149 -25.39 28.28 15.33
N ARG A 150 -26.24 27.41 15.87
CA ARG A 150 -27.67 27.71 15.99
C ARG A 150 -27.94 28.49 17.27
N LEU A 151 -28.14 29.80 17.15
CA LEU A 151 -28.42 30.71 18.26
C LEU A 151 -29.90 31.06 18.26
N ARG A 152 -30.61 30.74 19.35
CA ARG A 152 -32.06 31.01 19.50
C ARG A 152 -32.92 30.50 18.32
N GLY A 153 -32.52 29.39 17.70
CA GLY A 153 -33.24 28.78 16.58
C GLY A 153 -32.75 29.21 15.18
N GLU A 154 -31.96 30.29 15.09
CA GLU A 154 -31.42 30.79 13.82
C GLU A 154 -29.99 30.28 13.58
N LEU A 155 -29.65 29.97 12.33
CA LEU A 155 -28.30 29.54 11.96
C LEU A 155 -27.42 30.77 11.72
N VAL A 156 -26.49 31.02 12.63
CA VAL A 156 -25.58 32.17 12.58
C VAL A 156 -24.17 31.70 12.24
N LYS A 157 -23.52 32.39 11.31
CA LYS A 157 -22.09 32.18 11.02
C LYS A 157 -21.24 32.87 12.07
N CYS A 158 -20.32 32.13 12.67
CA CYS A 158 -19.38 32.60 13.67
C CYS A 158 -17.95 32.24 13.24
N HIS A 159 -16.96 32.92 13.82
CA HIS A 159 -15.55 32.62 13.63
C HIS A 159 -14.99 31.87 14.84
N LEU A 160 -14.38 30.72 14.60
CA LEU A 160 -13.72 29.88 15.59
C LEU A 160 -12.22 30.15 15.58
N PHE A 161 -11.71 30.59 16.72
CA PHE A 161 -10.29 30.53 17.06
C PHE A 161 -10.01 29.19 17.74
N CYS A 162 -8.97 28.50 17.27
CA CYS A 162 -8.50 27.24 17.83
C CYS A 162 -7.01 27.32 18.08
N LEU A 163 -6.60 27.28 19.33
CA LEU A 163 -5.20 27.14 19.72
C LEU A 163 -4.99 25.75 20.32
N ARG A 164 -4.00 25.01 19.84
CA ARG A 164 -3.61 23.70 20.36
C ARG A 164 -2.14 23.69 20.73
N LEU A 165 -1.83 23.29 21.96
CA LEU A 165 -0.44 23.15 22.42
C LEU A 165 0.16 21.86 21.85
N SER A 166 1.25 21.96 21.09
CA SER A 166 1.83 20.83 20.36
C SER A 166 2.40 19.75 21.27
N PHE A 167 2.92 20.12 22.45
CA PHE A 167 3.45 19.16 23.44
C PHE A 167 2.37 18.41 24.22
N SER A 168 1.35 19.12 24.72
CA SER A 168 0.38 18.54 25.66
C SER A 168 -0.96 18.14 25.02
N GLY A 169 -1.22 18.56 23.78
CA GLY A 169 -2.49 18.37 23.10
C GLY A 169 -3.66 19.19 23.68
N LYS A 170 -3.45 19.96 24.76
CA LYS A 170 -4.48 20.84 25.31
C LYS A 170 -4.86 21.91 24.30
N ALA A 171 -6.15 22.19 24.18
CA ALA A 171 -6.68 23.17 23.24
C ALA A 171 -7.55 24.21 23.92
N VAL A 172 -7.49 25.44 23.41
CA VAL A 172 -8.38 26.54 23.77
C VAL A 172 -9.14 26.94 22.52
N HIS A 173 -10.47 26.87 22.59
CA HIS A 173 -11.35 27.28 21.53
C HIS A 173 -12.14 28.50 21.95
N ARG A 174 -12.23 29.50 21.08
CA ARG A 174 -13.08 30.68 21.32
C ARG A 174 -13.85 31.03 20.07
N VAL A 175 -15.15 31.22 20.23
CA VAL A 175 -16.06 31.56 19.14
C VAL A 175 -16.40 33.05 19.23
N PHE A 176 -16.27 33.75 18.11
CA PHE A 176 -16.57 35.17 17.96
C PHE A 176 -17.71 35.35 16.95
N LEU A 177 -18.61 36.29 17.24
CA LEU A 177 -19.76 36.60 16.37
C LEU A 177 -19.35 37.49 15.18
N ARG A 178 -18.29 38.29 15.33
CA ARG A 178 -17.78 39.17 14.27
C ARG A 178 -16.29 38.97 14.09
N THR A 179 -15.84 39.03 12.83
CA THR A 179 -14.42 38.91 12.47
C THR A 179 -13.56 40.02 13.08
N THR A 180 -14.15 41.19 13.37
CA THR A 180 -13.48 42.38 13.93
C THR A 180 -13.21 42.33 15.44
N ASP A 181 -13.74 41.34 16.16
CA ASP A 181 -13.48 41.18 17.61
C ASP A 181 -12.13 40.47 17.88
N LEU A 182 -11.41 40.10 16.82
CA LEU A 182 -10.01 39.71 16.84
C LEU A 182 -9.18 40.99 16.83
N GLY A 183 -8.58 41.36 17.97
CA GLY A 183 -7.65 42.50 18.03
C GLY A 183 -6.54 42.39 16.96
N PRO A 184 -5.90 43.51 16.58
CA PRO A 184 -4.96 43.53 15.46
C PRO A 184 -3.72 42.71 15.81
N ILE A 185 -3.69 41.47 15.35
CA ILE A 185 -2.46 40.68 15.22
C ILE A 185 -2.31 40.45 13.72
N GLY A 186 -1.17 40.89 13.19
CA GLY A 186 -0.90 41.15 11.79
C GLY A 186 -1.52 40.17 10.80
N GLY A 187 -2.07 40.72 9.72
CA GLY A 187 -2.69 39.96 8.66
C GLY A 187 -1.73 38.95 8.02
N ALA A 188 -2.14 37.70 8.00
CA ALA A 188 -1.62 36.71 7.07
C ALA A 188 -2.77 35.77 6.66
N LYS A 189 -3.08 35.80 5.36
CA LYS A 189 -4.01 34.87 4.71
C LYS A 189 -3.55 33.43 4.94
N GLY A 190 -4.37 32.59 5.57
CA GLY A 190 -4.36 31.13 5.39
C GLY A 190 -3.02 30.40 5.53
N THR A 191 -2.07 30.94 6.28
CA THR A 191 -0.79 30.30 6.57
C THR A 191 -0.82 29.82 8.01
N CYS A 192 -0.58 28.52 8.20
CA CYS A 192 -0.19 27.92 9.48
C CYS A 192 1.00 28.72 10.04
N SER A 193 0.73 29.71 10.88
CA SER A 193 1.75 30.54 11.50
C SER A 193 2.19 29.85 12.79
N ARG A 194 3.35 29.20 12.74
CA ARG A 194 4.04 28.68 13.91
C ARG A 194 4.48 29.88 14.76
N MET A 195 3.86 30.08 15.92
CA MET A 195 4.38 31.02 16.90
C MET A 195 5.43 30.30 17.74
N THR A 196 6.71 30.60 17.48
CA THR A 196 7.82 30.27 18.37
C THR A 196 7.87 31.31 19.47
N GLY A 197 7.81 30.86 20.73
CA GLY A 197 8.09 31.69 21.90
C GLY A 197 9.56 31.98 22.08
#